data_AF-A0A969BLR6-F1
#
_entry.id   AF-A0A969BLR6-F1
#
_cell.length_a   1.000
_cell.length_b   1.000
_cell.length_c   1.000
_cell.angle_alpha   90.00
_cell.angle_beta   90.00
_cell.angle_gamma   90.00
#
_symmetry.space_group_name_H-M   'P 1'
#
loop_
_entity.id
_entity.type
_entity.pdbx_description
1 polymer ?
#
loop_
_entity_poly.entity_id
_entity_poly.type
_entity_poly.pdbx_seq_one_letter_code
_entity_poly.pdbx_strand_id
1 'polypeptide(L)'
;MPSADATRDAKNWLLKLETALRNGDADSASKLFGTECYWRDLLAFTWNIRTVEGQGGIRQLLAATLPHVKLQSLEMEGAAERAGEIVEAWFRFETAVARGIGHLRLKGGKGYTLLTTMQELKGHEEKQGPSREKGLVHGAFRDRKAWHEERAREQAELSEGEQREESRRCEDDSQIGDRDESPEAAAQTCEIKDGDRSERNWCGSLKRRGGELIVRNLRMENERGDKKPRHCRGDIKAEQTKHACRDAVRRQY
;
A
#
# COMPACT_ATOMS: atom_id res chain seq x y z
N MET A 1 -28.11 -15.23 -15.83
CA MET A 1 -29.57 -15.10 -15.55
C MET A 1 -29.76 -14.73 -14.10
N PRO A 2 -30.53 -13.68 -13.80
CA PRO A 2 -30.89 -13.30 -12.43
C PRO A 2 -31.53 -14.47 -11.68
N SER A 3 -31.12 -14.71 -10.45
CA SER A 3 -31.63 -15.82 -9.62
C SER A 3 -31.90 -15.34 -8.20
N ALA A 4 -33.09 -15.65 -7.68
CA ALA A 4 -33.49 -15.30 -6.32
C ALA A 4 -32.60 -15.99 -5.27
N ASP A 5 -32.26 -17.27 -5.48
CA ASP A 5 -31.35 -18.01 -4.59
C ASP A 5 -29.93 -17.44 -4.64
N ALA A 6 -29.42 -17.13 -5.84
CA ALA A 6 -28.12 -16.48 -6.00
C ALA A 6 -28.08 -15.12 -5.27
N THR A 7 -29.17 -14.35 -5.37
CA THR A 7 -29.31 -13.06 -4.69
C THR A 7 -29.28 -13.24 -3.17
N ARG A 8 -30.00 -14.24 -2.64
CA ARG A 8 -29.97 -14.56 -1.21
C ARG A 8 -28.58 -14.99 -0.75
N ASP A 9 -27.89 -15.83 -1.52
CA ASP A 9 -26.53 -16.30 -1.20
C ASP A 9 -25.53 -15.13 -1.15
N ALA A 10 -25.58 -14.24 -2.15
CA ALA A 10 -24.75 -13.04 -2.20
C ALA A 10 -25.03 -12.07 -1.05
N LYS A 11 -26.30 -11.79 -0.75
CA LYS A 11 -26.68 -10.94 0.40
C LYS A 11 -26.17 -11.51 1.72
N ASN A 12 -26.37 -12.81 1.95
CA ASN A 12 -25.93 -13.47 3.17
C ASN A 12 -24.40 -13.44 3.32
N TRP A 13 -23.67 -13.60 2.22
CA TRP A 13 -22.21 -13.52 2.24
C TRP A 13 -21.74 -12.08 2.53
N LEU A 14 -22.34 -11.07 1.87
CA LEU A 14 -22.01 -9.66 2.09
C LEU A 14 -22.29 -9.23 3.54
N LEU A 15 -23.41 -9.67 4.13
CA LEU A 15 -23.74 -9.38 5.53
C LEU A 15 -22.70 -9.96 6.51
N LYS A 16 -22.21 -11.18 6.24
CA LYS A 16 -21.14 -11.80 7.04
C LYS A 16 -19.84 -11.02 6.90
N LEU A 17 -19.50 -10.60 5.67
CA LEU A 17 -18.32 -9.79 5.42
C LEU A 17 -18.43 -8.46 6.17
N GLU A 18 -19.53 -7.72 6.01
CA GLU A 18 -19.78 -6.47 6.70
C GLU A 18 -19.64 -6.61 8.21
N THR A 19 -20.23 -7.64 8.79
CA THR A 19 -20.14 -7.91 10.23
C THR A 19 -18.68 -8.10 10.67
N ALA A 20 -17.90 -8.89 9.94
CA ALA A 20 -16.49 -9.11 10.25
C ALA A 20 -15.66 -7.83 10.09
N LEU A 21 -15.88 -7.06 9.03
CA LEU A 21 -15.16 -5.80 8.78
C LEU A 21 -15.49 -4.75 9.85
N ARG A 22 -16.77 -4.60 10.25
CA ARG A 22 -17.19 -3.67 11.31
C ARG A 22 -16.59 -4.01 12.66
N ASN A 23 -16.37 -5.29 12.94
CA ASN A 23 -15.73 -5.76 14.17
C ASN A 23 -14.20 -5.68 14.14
N GLY A 24 -13.60 -5.23 13.03
CA GLY A 24 -12.14 -5.25 12.87
C GLY A 24 -11.54 -6.65 12.76
N ASP A 25 -12.37 -7.67 12.49
CA ASP A 25 -11.98 -9.08 12.54
C ASP A 25 -11.51 -9.57 11.16
N ALA A 26 -10.24 -9.29 10.86
CA ALA A 26 -9.57 -9.73 9.64
C ALA A 26 -9.53 -11.26 9.50
N ASP A 27 -9.47 -11.98 10.64
CA ASP A 27 -9.44 -13.43 10.68
C ASP A 27 -10.77 -14.04 10.23
N SER A 28 -11.89 -13.57 10.79
CA SER A 28 -13.23 -14.02 10.36
C SER A 28 -13.55 -13.61 8.93
N ALA A 29 -13.17 -12.40 8.51
CA ALA A 29 -13.41 -11.93 7.15
C ALA A 29 -12.64 -12.78 6.12
N SER A 30 -11.35 -13.07 6.36
CA SER A 30 -10.54 -13.88 5.44
C SER A 30 -11.07 -15.32 5.28
N LYS A 31 -11.68 -15.91 6.32
CA LYS A 31 -12.29 -17.25 6.28
C LYS A 31 -13.57 -17.33 5.42
N LEU A 32 -14.15 -16.19 5.02
CA LEU A 32 -15.28 -16.15 4.08
C LEU A 32 -14.86 -16.45 2.64
N PHE A 33 -13.56 -16.35 2.34
CA PHE A 33 -12.99 -16.63 1.03
C PHE A 33 -12.62 -18.11 0.86
N GLY A 34 -12.52 -18.56 -0.40
CA GLY A 34 -12.06 -19.91 -0.74
C GLY A 34 -10.54 -20.06 -0.54
N THR A 35 -10.02 -21.27 -0.75
CA THR A 35 -8.56 -21.52 -0.74
C THR A 35 -7.87 -20.75 -1.87
N GLU A 36 -8.43 -20.84 -3.07
CA GLU A 36 -8.09 -19.99 -4.21
C GLU A 36 -9.02 -18.79 -4.23
N CYS A 37 -8.48 -17.61 -3.94
CA CYS A 37 -9.25 -16.37 -3.93
C CYS A 37 -8.40 -15.16 -4.27
N TYR A 38 -9.05 -14.11 -4.77
CA TYR A 38 -8.42 -12.89 -5.22
C TYR A 38 -9.22 -11.68 -4.75
N TRP A 39 -8.54 -10.68 -4.19
CA TRP A 39 -9.12 -9.37 -3.91
C TRP A 39 -8.38 -8.32 -4.71
N ARG A 40 -9.06 -7.68 -5.66
CA ARG A 40 -8.57 -6.52 -6.37
C ARG A 40 -9.13 -5.25 -5.74
N ASP A 41 -8.25 -4.43 -5.18
CA ASP A 41 -8.59 -3.14 -4.62
C ASP A 41 -8.13 -2.03 -5.57
N LEU A 42 -9.06 -1.14 -5.91
CA LEU A 42 -8.83 0.08 -6.68
C LEU A 42 -9.11 1.26 -5.76
N LEU A 43 -8.10 1.61 -4.95
CA LEU A 43 -8.07 2.76 -4.03
C LEU A 43 -8.98 2.70 -2.80
N ALA A 44 -9.94 1.78 -2.72
CA ALA A 44 -10.95 1.80 -1.66
C ALA A 44 -10.40 1.44 -0.27
N PHE A 45 -9.41 0.55 -0.21
CA PHE A 45 -8.79 0.14 1.05
C PHE A 45 -7.35 0.65 1.19
N THR A 46 -6.58 0.58 0.11
CA THR A 46 -5.13 0.76 0.14
C THR A 46 -4.66 2.08 -0.43
N TRP A 47 -5.56 2.90 -0.98
CA TRP A 47 -5.20 4.06 -1.80
C TRP A 47 -4.26 3.71 -2.97
N ASN A 48 -4.24 2.45 -3.39
CA ASN A 48 -3.42 1.94 -4.49
C ASN A 48 -4.24 0.98 -5.36
N ILE A 49 -3.71 0.62 -6.53
CA ILE A 49 -4.21 -0.43 -7.39
C ILE A 49 -3.47 -1.71 -7.01
N ARG A 50 -4.11 -2.57 -6.21
CA ARG A 50 -3.49 -3.78 -5.67
C ARG A 50 -4.36 -5.00 -5.89
N THR A 51 -3.74 -6.08 -6.35
CA THR A 51 -4.34 -7.42 -6.31
C THR A 51 -3.70 -8.20 -5.17
N VAL A 52 -4.53 -8.83 -4.35
CA VAL A 52 -4.12 -9.68 -3.24
C VAL A 52 -4.64 -11.08 -3.50
N GLU A 53 -3.79 -12.07 -3.26
CA GLU A 53 -4.07 -13.47 -3.55
C GLU A 53 -4.10 -14.28 -2.26
N GLY A 54 -5.07 -15.19 -2.16
CA GLY A 54 -5.23 -16.11 -1.05
C GLY A 54 -5.73 -15.47 0.26
N GLN A 55 -6.22 -16.33 1.16
CA GLN A 55 -6.78 -15.90 2.45
C GLN A 55 -5.75 -15.18 3.32
N GLY A 56 -4.49 -15.65 3.32
CA GLY A 56 -3.41 -15.03 4.09
C GLY A 56 -3.10 -13.60 3.62
N GLY A 57 -3.09 -13.37 2.31
CA GLY A 57 -2.93 -12.04 1.74
C GLY A 57 -4.10 -11.13 2.12
N ILE A 58 -5.34 -11.61 1.97
CA ILE A 58 -6.56 -10.86 2.32
C ILE A 58 -6.56 -10.49 3.80
N ARG A 59 -6.18 -11.42 4.67
CA ARG A 59 -6.05 -11.15 6.12
C ARG A 59 -5.05 -10.02 6.39
N GLN A 60 -3.89 -10.04 5.74
CA GLN A 60 -2.87 -9.00 5.90
C GLN A 60 -3.33 -7.63 5.38
N LEU A 61 -3.98 -7.61 4.21
CA LEU A 61 -4.62 -6.40 3.67
C LEU A 61 -5.57 -5.81 4.72
N LEU A 62 -6.52 -6.62 5.19
CA LEU A 62 -7.54 -6.19 6.15
C LEU A 62 -6.94 -5.73 7.47
N ALA A 63 -5.96 -6.46 8.03
CA ALA A 63 -5.29 -6.07 9.26
C ALA A 63 -4.59 -4.70 9.15
N ALA A 64 -4.01 -4.38 7.98
CA ALA A 64 -3.38 -3.09 7.75
C ALA A 64 -4.38 -1.95 7.54
N THR A 65 -5.56 -2.24 6.98
CA THR A 65 -6.49 -1.21 6.48
C THR A 65 -7.70 -0.95 7.39
N LEU A 66 -8.19 -1.96 8.11
CA LEU A 66 -9.40 -1.86 8.92
C LEU A 66 -9.41 -0.73 9.97
N PRO A 67 -8.28 -0.33 10.60
CA PRO A 67 -8.28 0.78 11.55
C PRO A 67 -8.75 2.12 10.98
N HIS A 68 -8.60 2.35 9.67
CA HIS A 68 -8.91 3.64 9.04
C HIS A 68 -10.02 3.59 7.98
N VAL A 69 -10.22 2.47 7.27
CA VAL A 69 -11.23 2.39 6.19
C VAL A 69 -12.65 2.56 6.75
N LYS A 70 -12.95 1.99 7.92
CA LYS A 70 -14.29 2.03 8.56
C LYS A 70 -15.42 1.73 7.56
N LEU A 71 -15.30 0.60 6.86
CA LEU A 71 -16.23 0.23 5.81
C LEU A 71 -17.62 -0.09 6.38
N GLN A 72 -18.66 0.40 5.72
CA GLN A 72 -20.06 0.23 6.11
C GLN A 72 -21.00 0.18 4.90
N SER A 73 -22.22 -0.28 5.13
CA SER A 73 -23.34 -0.24 4.16
C SER A 73 -23.07 -1.05 2.90
N LEU A 74 -22.77 -2.35 3.03
CA LEU A 74 -22.61 -3.23 1.87
C LEU A 74 -23.99 -3.61 1.31
N GLU A 75 -24.47 -2.80 0.38
CA GLU A 75 -25.79 -2.96 -0.21
C GLU A 75 -25.69 -3.56 -1.60
N MET A 76 -26.41 -4.65 -1.86
CA MET A 76 -26.46 -5.22 -3.20
C MET A 76 -27.10 -4.25 -4.21
N GLU A 77 -26.49 -4.22 -5.39
CA GLU A 77 -26.98 -3.50 -6.54
C GLU A 77 -27.57 -4.49 -7.55
N GLY A 78 -28.89 -4.43 -7.73
CA GLY A 78 -29.61 -5.35 -8.60
C GLY A 78 -29.74 -6.77 -8.05
N ALA A 79 -30.07 -7.71 -8.95
CA ALA A 79 -30.15 -9.13 -8.64
C ALA A 79 -28.83 -9.82 -8.94
N ALA A 80 -28.44 -10.79 -8.12
CA ALA A 80 -27.29 -11.62 -8.43
C ALA A 80 -27.62 -12.61 -9.55
N GLU A 81 -26.61 -12.93 -10.34
CA GLU A 81 -26.70 -13.90 -11.41
C GLU A 81 -26.04 -15.21 -11.02
N ARG A 82 -26.57 -16.31 -11.57
CA ARG A 82 -25.94 -17.63 -11.45
C ARG A 82 -25.48 -18.13 -12.80
N ALA A 83 -24.21 -18.54 -12.87
CA ALA A 83 -23.58 -19.16 -14.01
C ALA A 83 -22.87 -20.44 -13.55
N GLY A 84 -23.57 -21.57 -13.64
CA GLY A 84 -23.09 -22.85 -13.08
C GLY A 84 -22.88 -22.76 -11.57
N GLU A 85 -21.65 -22.98 -11.13
CA GLU A 85 -21.25 -22.92 -9.71
C GLU A 85 -20.95 -21.50 -9.22
N ILE A 86 -20.90 -20.51 -10.13
CA ILE A 86 -20.55 -19.13 -9.81
C ILE A 86 -21.81 -18.31 -9.57
N VAL A 87 -21.81 -17.56 -8.47
CA VAL A 87 -22.78 -16.50 -8.19
C VAL A 87 -22.07 -15.16 -8.32
N GLU A 88 -22.62 -14.26 -9.13
CA GLU A 88 -22.05 -12.94 -9.40
C GLU A 88 -22.99 -11.85 -8.92
N ALA A 89 -22.46 -10.86 -8.20
CA ALA A 89 -23.24 -9.77 -7.62
C ALA A 89 -22.47 -8.47 -7.61
N TRP A 90 -23.16 -7.37 -7.91
CA TRP A 90 -22.68 -6.02 -7.69
C TRP A 90 -23.19 -5.51 -6.35
N PHE A 91 -22.43 -4.63 -5.71
CA PHE A 91 -22.82 -3.98 -4.46
C PHE A 91 -22.20 -2.60 -4.36
N ARG A 92 -22.81 -1.73 -3.58
CA ARG A 92 -22.27 -0.44 -3.16
C ARG A 92 -21.78 -0.53 -1.73
N PHE A 93 -20.82 0.32 -1.40
CA PHE A 93 -20.31 0.46 -0.05
C PHE A 93 -19.83 1.88 0.20
N GLU A 94 -19.69 2.21 1.48
CA GLU A 94 -19.06 3.46 1.90
C GLU A 94 -17.88 3.19 2.84
N THR A 95 -16.87 4.04 2.77
CA THR A 95 -15.79 4.14 3.74
C THR A 95 -15.95 5.44 4.54
N ALA A 96 -15.03 5.69 5.48
CA ALA A 96 -14.96 6.97 6.18
C ALA A 96 -14.91 8.18 5.23
N VAL A 97 -14.22 8.04 4.09
CA VAL A 97 -13.85 9.15 3.20
C VAL A 97 -14.41 9.01 1.79
N ALA A 98 -14.90 7.85 1.39
CA ALA A 98 -15.26 7.58 -0.01
C ALA A 98 -16.55 6.77 -0.15
N ARG A 99 -17.12 6.80 -1.36
CA ARG A 99 -18.18 5.88 -1.80
C ARG A 99 -17.65 5.01 -2.94
N GLY A 100 -18.09 3.76 -2.97
CA GLY A 100 -17.54 2.78 -3.88
C GLY A 100 -18.55 1.76 -4.38
N ILE A 101 -18.14 1.07 -5.43
CA ILE A 101 -18.84 -0.07 -6.01
C ILE A 101 -17.89 -1.26 -5.92
N GLY A 102 -18.45 -2.41 -5.57
CA GLY A 102 -17.76 -3.67 -5.59
C GLY A 102 -18.46 -4.71 -6.45
N HIS A 103 -17.66 -5.70 -6.86
CA HIS A 103 -18.14 -6.86 -7.61
C HIS A 103 -17.67 -8.13 -6.92
N LEU A 104 -18.61 -9.00 -6.60
CA LEU A 104 -18.41 -10.23 -5.87
C LEU A 104 -18.68 -11.42 -6.79
N ARG A 105 -17.76 -12.38 -6.79
CA ARG A 105 -17.99 -13.71 -7.34
C ARG A 105 -17.83 -14.75 -6.24
N LEU A 106 -18.86 -15.54 -6.02
CA LEU A 106 -18.84 -16.68 -5.10
C LEU A 106 -18.69 -17.98 -5.89
N LYS A 107 -17.89 -18.90 -5.36
CA LYS A 107 -17.79 -20.29 -5.83
C LYS A 107 -18.00 -21.21 -4.64
N GLY A 108 -18.98 -22.11 -4.71
CA GLY A 108 -19.30 -23.02 -3.59
C GLY A 108 -19.63 -22.30 -2.27
N GLY A 109 -20.26 -21.12 -2.34
CA GLY A 109 -20.62 -20.31 -1.16
C GLY A 109 -19.45 -19.56 -0.50
N LYS A 110 -18.25 -19.59 -1.10
CA LYS A 110 -17.07 -18.86 -0.64
C LYS A 110 -16.68 -17.76 -1.64
N GLY A 111 -16.06 -16.70 -1.16
CA GLY A 111 -15.52 -15.63 -2.00
C GLY A 111 -14.41 -16.15 -2.90
N TYR A 112 -14.62 -16.10 -4.22
CA TYR A 112 -13.62 -16.45 -5.23
C TYR A 112 -12.88 -15.21 -5.72
N THR A 113 -13.61 -14.19 -6.17
CA THR A 113 -13.03 -12.88 -6.48
C THR A 113 -13.84 -11.76 -5.86
N LEU A 114 -13.16 -10.78 -5.29
CA LEU A 114 -13.75 -9.54 -4.82
C LEU A 114 -13.05 -8.35 -5.48
N LEU A 115 -13.83 -7.45 -6.06
CA LEU A 115 -13.37 -6.16 -6.53
C LEU A 115 -13.95 -5.08 -5.62
N THR A 116 -13.12 -4.14 -5.20
CA THR A 116 -13.54 -2.91 -4.51
C THR A 116 -12.98 -1.71 -5.24
N THR A 117 -13.87 -0.82 -5.69
CA THR A 117 -13.48 0.36 -6.47
C THR A 117 -14.04 1.61 -5.82
N MET A 118 -13.17 2.57 -5.50
CA MET A 118 -13.59 3.91 -5.12
C MET A 118 -14.19 4.62 -6.34
N GLN A 119 -15.40 5.14 -6.21
CA GLN A 119 -16.06 5.93 -7.25
C GLN A 119 -15.86 7.43 -7.01
N GLU A 120 -15.97 7.87 -5.76
CA GLU A 120 -15.87 9.27 -5.40
C GLU A 120 -15.34 9.45 -3.97
N LEU A 121 -14.71 10.60 -3.74
CA LEU A 121 -14.28 11.04 -2.42
C LEU A 121 -15.33 11.99 -1.85
N LYS A 122 -15.76 11.74 -0.61
CA LYS A 122 -16.78 12.54 0.07
C LYS A 122 -16.27 13.98 0.25
N GLY A 123 -17.06 14.96 -0.18
CA GLY A 123 -16.71 16.38 -0.16
C GLY A 123 -15.81 16.83 -1.32
N HIS A 124 -15.39 15.91 -2.18
CA HIS A 124 -14.64 16.16 -3.40
C HIS A 124 -15.26 15.38 -4.57
N GLU A 125 -16.59 15.34 -4.60
CA GLU A 125 -17.33 14.67 -5.65
C GLU A 125 -17.06 15.33 -7.01
N GLU A 126 -17.07 14.52 -8.08
CA GLU A 126 -16.89 15.04 -9.43
C GLU A 126 -18.01 16.04 -9.76
N LYS A 127 -17.63 17.23 -10.22
CA LYS A 127 -18.57 18.26 -10.64
C LYS A 127 -19.30 17.84 -11.92
N GLN A 128 -20.55 17.41 -11.78
CA GLN A 128 -21.39 16.96 -12.90
C GLN A 128 -22.61 17.86 -13.12
N GLY A 129 -23.11 17.89 -14.36
CA GLY A 129 -24.34 18.63 -14.71
C GLY A 129 -24.25 20.13 -14.35
N PRO A 130 -25.18 20.69 -13.56
CA PRO A 130 -25.15 22.10 -13.17
C PRO A 130 -23.92 22.52 -12.34
N SER A 131 -23.29 21.60 -11.60
CA SER A 131 -22.08 21.90 -10.84
C SER A 131 -20.81 21.81 -11.69
N ARG A 132 -20.89 21.22 -12.88
CA ARG A 132 -19.79 21.15 -13.84
C ARG A 132 -19.31 22.55 -14.17
N GLU A 133 -17.99 22.72 -14.12
CA GLU A 133 -17.37 23.97 -14.55
C GLU A 133 -17.73 24.26 -16.01
N LYS A 134 -18.24 25.48 -16.24
CA LYS A 134 -18.49 25.96 -17.59
C LYS A 134 -17.12 26.06 -18.26
N GLY A 135 -16.93 25.32 -19.36
CA GLY A 135 -15.67 25.29 -20.10
C GLY A 135 -15.30 26.67 -20.67
N LEU A 136 -15.54 26.90 -21.96
CA LEU A 136 -15.27 28.21 -22.55
C LEU A 136 -16.47 29.14 -22.35
N VAL A 137 -16.35 30.15 -21.50
CA VAL A 137 -17.34 31.22 -21.37
C VAL A 137 -17.11 32.25 -22.47
N HIS A 138 -17.99 32.30 -23.48
CA HIS A 138 -17.96 33.33 -24.51
C HIS A 138 -18.36 34.70 -23.93
N GLY A 139 -17.54 35.73 -24.15
CA GLY A 139 -17.79 37.11 -23.69
C GLY A 139 -16.52 37.93 -23.45
N ALA A 140 -16.55 39.25 -23.63
CA ALA A 140 -15.42 40.12 -23.31
C ALA A 140 -15.46 40.45 -21.80
N PHE A 141 -14.56 39.85 -21.02
CA PHE A 141 -14.38 40.14 -19.60
C PHE A 141 -13.13 41.00 -19.42
N ARG A 142 -13.24 42.14 -18.75
CA ARG A 142 -12.11 43.08 -18.56
C ARG A 142 -10.97 42.46 -17.75
N ASP A 143 -11.28 41.56 -16.82
CA ASP A 143 -10.33 40.88 -15.95
C ASP A 143 -10.16 39.39 -16.29
N ARG A 144 -10.27 39.02 -17.58
CA ARG A 144 -10.10 37.63 -18.02
C ARG A 144 -8.66 37.19 -17.76
N LYS A 145 -8.46 36.26 -16.82
CA LYS A 145 -7.19 35.56 -16.67
C LYS A 145 -6.98 34.58 -17.82
N ALA A 146 -5.75 34.54 -18.33
CA ALA A 146 -5.38 33.50 -19.28
C ALA A 146 -5.34 32.14 -18.58
N TRP A 147 -5.70 31.05 -19.27
CA TRP A 147 -5.67 29.70 -18.68
C TRP A 147 -4.32 29.35 -18.05
N HIS A 148 -3.22 29.79 -18.67
CA HIS A 148 -1.87 29.56 -18.13
C HIS A 148 -1.64 30.28 -16.80
N GLU A 149 -2.25 31.45 -16.58
CA GLU A 149 -2.14 32.20 -15.31
C GLU A 149 -2.97 31.51 -14.21
N GLU A 150 -4.17 31.04 -14.53
CA GLU A 150 -5.01 30.26 -13.61
C GLU A 150 -4.29 28.96 -13.20
N ARG A 151 -3.71 28.24 -14.18
CA ARG A 151 -2.93 27.01 -13.92
C ARG A 151 -1.65 27.26 -13.13
N ALA A 152 -0.93 28.35 -13.41
CA ALA A 152 0.25 28.70 -12.64
C ALA A 152 -0.10 29.05 -11.19
N ARG A 153 -1.26 29.70 -10.96
CA ARG A 153 -1.76 29.98 -9.61
C ARG A 153 -2.14 28.69 -8.88
N GLU A 154 -2.90 27.79 -9.51
CA GLU A 154 -3.23 26.48 -8.93
C GLU A 154 -1.97 25.68 -8.56
N GLN A 155 -0.95 25.67 -9.43
CA GLN A 155 0.32 25.00 -9.16
C GLN A 155 1.08 25.65 -8.00
N ALA A 156 1.09 26.98 -7.92
CA ALA A 156 1.70 27.70 -6.81
C ALA A 156 1.00 27.37 -5.48
N GLU A 157 -0.33 27.42 -5.44
CA GLU A 157 -1.14 27.07 -4.26
C GLU A 157 -0.87 25.62 -3.79
N LEU A 158 -0.74 24.66 -4.71
CA LEU A 158 -0.38 23.28 -4.38
C LEU A 158 1.05 23.20 -3.81
N SER A 159 2.01 23.88 -4.44
CA SER A 159 3.41 23.86 -4.00
C SER A 159 3.62 24.56 -2.64
N GLU A 160 2.84 25.60 -2.34
CA GLU A 160 2.82 26.27 -1.03
C GLU A 160 2.19 25.37 0.03
N GLY A 161 1.16 24.59 -0.34
CA GLY A 161 0.59 23.55 0.50
C GLY A 161 1.59 22.46 0.86
N GLU A 162 2.36 21.98 -0.13
CA GLU A 162 3.43 20.99 0.04
C GLU A 162 4.53 21.51 0.98
N GLN A 163 5.00 22.74 0.78
CA GLN A 163 6.02 23.36 1.64
C GLN A 163 5.52 23.58 3.07
N ARG A 164 4.25 23.93 3.25
CA ARG A 164 3.63 24.11 4.58
C ARG A 164 3.52 22.78 5.33
N GLU A 165 3.25 21.69 4.64
CA GLU A 165 3.20 20.34 5.22
C GLU A 165 4.61 19.82 5.55
N GLU A 166 5.60 20.08 4.69
CA GLU A 166 7.01 19.76 4.95
C GLU A 166 7.56 20.54 6.15
N SER A 167 7.27 21.84 6.26
CA SER A 167 7.69 22.66 7.41
C SER A 167 7.08 22.17 8.72
N ARG A 168 5.81 21.73 8.73
CA ARG A 168 5.19 21.13 9.93
C ARG A 168 5.85 19.82 10.33
N ARG A 169 6.21 18.98 9.35
CA ARG A 169 6.94 17.73 9.62
C ARG A 169 8.31 17.99 10.24
N CYS A 170 9.03 19.01 9.77
CA CYS A 170 10.30 19.41 10.37
C CYS A 170 10.15 19.97 11.79
N GLU A 171 9.07 20.67 12.11
CA GLU A 171 8.76 21.13 13.47
C GLU A 171 8.46 19.95 14.42
N ASP A 172 7.67 18.97 13.98
CA ASP A 172 7.36 17.75 14.76
C ASP A 172 8.62 16.88 15.01
N ASP A 173 9.50 16.75 14.01
CA ASP A 173 10.78 16.03 14.15
C ASP A 173 11.76 16.76 15.10
N SER A 174 11.72 18.10 15.14
CA SER A 174 12.53 18.89 16.09
C SER A 174 12.07 18.74 17.55
N GLN A 175 10.78 18.41 17.78
CA GLN A 175 10.23 18.15 19.12
C GLN A 175 10.48 16.71 19.61
N ILE A 176 10.81 15.77 18.73
CA ILE A 176 11.23 14.41 19.09
C ILE A 176 12.68 14.37 19.61
N GLY A 177 13.47 15.41 19.34
CA GLY A 177 14.87 15.54 19.75
C GLY A 177 15.13 15.87 21.22
N ASP A 178 14.11 16.25 22.01
CA ASP A 178 14.26 16.67 23.41
C ASP A 178 13.60 15.68 24.40
N ARG A 179 13.64 14.37 24.13
CA ARG A 179 13.48 13.37 25.20
C ARG A 179 14.87 12.98 25.68
N ASP A 180 15.26 13.58 26.80
CA ASP A 180 16.41 13.22 27.63
C ASP A 180 16.77 11.73 27.49
N GLU A 181 17.83 11.44 26.72
CA GLU A 181 18.65 10.26 26.96
C GLU A 181 19.38 10.49 28.29
N SER A 182 18.65 10.28 29.40
CA SER A 182 19.27 10.11 30.71
C SER A 182 20.13 8.83 30.66
N PRO A 183 21.45 8.91 30.95
CA PRO A 183 22.36 7.78 30.77
C PRO A 183 22.25 6.70 31.87
N GLU A 184 21.15 6.62 32.62
CA GLU A 184 21.07 5.79 33.83
C GLU A 184 20.42 4.40 33.62
N ALA A 185 20.03 4.02 32.40
CA ALA A 185 19.35 2.74 32.14
C ALA A 185 20.18 1.70 31.35
N ALA A 186 21.49 1.89 31.18
CA ALA A 186 22.37 0.93 30.50
C ALA A 186 23.23 0.07 31.46
N ALA A 187 23.01 0.17 32.77
CA ALA A 187 23.71 -0.62 33.79
C ALA A 187 22.72 -1.45 34.62
N GLN A 188 21.97 -2.33 33.97
CA GLN A 188 21.41 -3.50 34.65
C GLN A 188 22.06 -4.76 34.06
N THR A 189 23.29 -4.98 34.48
CA THR A 189 23.87 -6.32 34.57
C THR A 189 22.93 -7.17 35.42
N CYS A 190 22.13 -8.02 34.77
CA CYS A 190 21.54 -9.16 35.45
C CYS A 190 22.67 -10.08 35.91
N GLU A 191 22.98 -9.98 37.21
CA GLU A 191 23.72 -10.97 37.96
C GLU A 191 23.02 -12.33 37.81
N ILE A 192 23.65 -13.23 37.06
CA ILE A 192 23.34 -14.66 37.14
C ILE A 192 23.92 -15.13 38.47
N LYS A 193 23.05 -15.36 39.46
CA LYS A 193 23.41 -16.08 40.67
C LYS A 193 23.58 -17.56 40.32
N ASP A 194 24.82 -18.03 40.36
CA ASP A 194 25.15 -19.45 40.38
C ASP A 194 24.50 -20.10 41.61
N GLY A 195 23.59 -21.05 41.39
CA GLY A 195 22.94 -21.75 42.48
C GLY A 195 21.78 -22.68 42.13
N ASP A 196 21.84 -23.45 41.04
CA ASP A 196 21.55 -24.89 41.14
C ASP A 196 22.09 -25.63 39.91
N ARG A 197 22.74 -26.76 40.17
CA ARG A 197 23.51 -27.55 39.22
C ARG A 197 22.72 -28.81 38.89
N SER A 198 21.72 -28.71 38.01
CA SER A 198 21.24 -29.87 37.27
C SER A 198 20.55 -29.47 35.97
N GLU A 199 20.88 -30.22 34.92
CA GLU A 199 20.23 -30.24 33.59
C GLU A 199 20.86 -29.36 32.50
N ARG A 200 21.93 -29.96 31.97
CA ARG A 200 22.50 -29.81 30.63
C ARG A 200 21.42 -29.84 29.53
N ASN A 201 21.41 -28.85 28.64
CA ASN A 201 21.52 -29.02 27.17
C ASN A 201 21.02 -27.78 26.41
N TRP A 202 21.91 -26.83 26.15
CA TRP A 202 22.10 -26.15 24.84
C TRP A 202 23.08 -24.99 25.04
N CYS A 203 24.35 -25.20 24.72
CA CYS A 203 25.34 -24.14 24.66
C CYS A 203 25.84 -24.00 23.22
N GLY A 204 25.94 -22.76 22.76
CA GLY A 204 26.44 -22.37 21.44
C GLY A 204 25.92 -20.98 21.08
N SER A 205 26.13 -19.98 21.94
CA SER A 205 27.18 -18.97 21.74
C SER A 205 27.16 -18.34 20.34
N LEU A 206 26.66 -17.10 20.22
CA LEU A 206 27.27 -16.12 19.31
C LEU A 206 26.96 -14.68 19.75
N LYS A 207 27.97 -14.00 20.26
CA LYS A 207 28.02 -12.55 20.47
C LYS A 207 28.01 -11.86 19.09
N ARG A 208 27.14 -10.85 18.92
CA ARG A 208 27.21 -9.91 17.80
C ARG A 208 28.41 -8.97 17.98
N ARG A 209 29.27 -8.89 16.97
CA ARG A 209 30.05 -7.69 16.65
C ARG A 209 29.62 -7.26 15.25
N GLY A 210 29.34 -5.96 15.11
CA GLY A 210 28.72 -5.39 13.93
C GLY A 210 29.63 -5.33 12.70
N GLY A 211 29.02 -4.87 11.61
CA GLY A 211 29.70 -4.44 10.40
C GLY A 211 29.35 -5.29 9.18
N GLU A 212 28.63 -4.67 8.25
CA GLU A 212 28.47 -5.07 6.84
C GLU A 212 27.72 -6.37 6.50
N LEU A 213 26.49 -6.18 6.02
CA LEU A 213 25.81 -7.12 5.13
C LEU A 213 25.90 -6.56 3.71
N ILE A 214 26.99 -6.94 3.01
CA ILE A 214 27.04 -6.89 1.55
C ILE A 214 26.34 -8.15 1.04
N VAL A 215 25.27 -7.94 0.28
CA VAL A 215 24.51 -8.95 -0.44
C VAL A 215 25.43 -9.63 -1.46
N ARG A 216 25.76 -10.91 -1.27
CA ARG A 216 26.31 -11.77 -2.32
C ARG A 216 25.28 -12.81 -2.74
N ASN A 217 24.80 -12.62 -3.97
CA ASN A 217 24.09 -13.58 -4.78
C ASN A 217 24.82 -14.93 -4.80
N LEU A 218 24.14 -16.01 -4.39
CA LEU A 218 24.52 -17.38 -4.72
C LEU A 218 23.70 -17.82 -5.94
N ARG A 219 24.34 -17.62 -7.09
CA ARG A 219 24.01 -18.28 -8.36
C ARG A 219 24.69 -19.64 -8.35
N MET A 220 23.91 -20.70 -8.50
CA MET A 220 24.39 -22.07 -8.67
C MET A 220 25.13 -22.20 -10.01
N GLU A 221 26.38 -22.64 -9.97
CA GLU A 221 27.14 -23.09 -11.15
C GLU A 221 27.14 -24.62 -11.19
N ASN A 222 26.88 -25.16 -12.39
CA ASN A 222 27.10 -26.56 -12.75
C ASN A 222 28.42 -26.69 -13.51
N GLU A 223 29.12 -27.77 -13.22
CA GLU A 223 30.44 -28.16 -13.69
C GLU A 223 30.55 -28.37 -15.22
N ARG A 224 31.68 -27.96 -15.81
CA ARG A 224 32.59 -28.80 -16.61
C ARG A 224 33.70 -28.01 -17.33
N GLY A 225 34.95 -28.43 -17.13
CA GLY A 225 35.90 -28.60 -18.25
C GLY A 225 36.91 -27.49 -18.59
N ASP A 226 38.14 -27.70 -18.09
CA ASP A 226 39.39 -27.72 -18.89
C ASP A 226 40.18 -26.40 -19.20
N LYS A 227 41.49 -26.48 -18.85
CA LYS A 227 42.71 -25.75 -19.31
C LYS A 227 43.01 -24.29 -18.91
N LYS A 228 43.86 -24.21 -17.87
CA LYS A 228 45.19 -23.53 -17.71
C LYS A 228 45.43 -22.04 -18.09
N PRO A 229 46.40 -21.38 -17.38
CA PRO A 229 46.38 -19.95 -17.05
C PRO A 229 47.42 -19.14 -17.82
N ARG A 230 47.31 -17.80 -17.85
CA ARG A 230 48.48 -16.90 -17.91
C ARG A 230 48.22 -15.54 -17.23
N HIS A 231 49.19 -15.17 -16.41
CA HIS A 231 49.47 -13.89 -15.74
C HIS A 231 49.39 -12.66 -16.68
N CYS A 232 49.01 -11.49 -16.14
CA CYS A 232 49.93 -10.38 -15.82
C CYS A 232 49.18 -9.09 -15.39
N ARG A 233 49.45 -8.69 -14.14
CA ARG A 233 49.70 -7.34 -13.60
C ARG A 233 49.13 -6.10 -14.29
N GLY A 234 48.58 -5.20 -13.47
CA GLY A 234 48.50 -3.77 -13.78
C GLY A 234 47.66 -2.98 -12.79
N ASP A 235 48.19 -2.74 -11.60
CA ASP A 235 47.69 -1.70 -10.68
C ASP A 235 47.87 -0.31 -11.32
N ILE A 236 46.79 0.49 -11.42
CA ILE A 236 46.89 1.96 -11.34
C ILE A 236 45.74 2.46 -10.45
N LYS A 237 46.15 3.09 -9.35
CA LYS A 237 45.31 3.76 -8.35
C LYS A 237 44.67 5.03 -8.91
N ALA A 238 43.49 5.32 -8.36
CA ALA A 238 42.93 6.61 -8.01
C ALA A 238 43.75 7.87 -8.38
N GLU A 239 43.07 8.88 -8.93
CA GLU A 239 42.79 10.18 -8.26
C GLU A 239 42.33 11.23 -9.29
N GLN A 240 41.53 12.20 -8.83
CA GLN A 240 41.05 13.43 -9.52
C GLN A 240 39.76 13.27 -10.36
N THR A 241 38.55 13.52 -9.86
CA THR A 241 38.00 14.69 -9.12
C THR A 241 37.86 15.94 -10.00
N LYS A 242 36.60 16.29 -10.32
CA LYS A 242 36.07 17.63 -10.66
C LYS A 242 36.54 18.29 -11.97
N HIS A 243 35.96 17.90 -13.12
CA HIS A 243 35.71 18.89 -14.20
C HIS A 243 34.65 18.57 -15.29
N ALA A 244 33.79 17.56 -15.13
CA ALA A 244 32.84 17.20 -16.19
C ALA A 244 31.37 17.51 -15.87
N CYS A 245 31.06 18.76 -15.47
CA CYS A 245 29.66 19.21 -15.40
C CYS A 245 29.44 20.68 -15.78
N ARG A 246 30.28 21.22 -16.66
CA ARG A 246 30.12 22.60 -17.14
C ARG A 246 30.73 22.81 -18.52
N ASP A 247 30.25 22.08 -19.55
CA ASP A 247 30.54 22.40 -20.97
C ASP A 247 29.65 21.62 -21.96
N ALA A 248 28.32 21.69 -21.81
CA ALA A 248 27.39 21.10 -22.79
C ALA A 248 26.10 21.91 -23.04
N VAL A 249 26.13 23.25 -22.87
CA VAL A 249 24.99 24.14 -23.24
C VAL A 249 25.47 25.38 -24.01
N ARG A 250 26.42 25.21 -24.94
CA ARG A 250 26.77 26.27 -25.91
C ARG A 250 27.57 25.73 -27.10
N ARG A 251 26.90 25.08 -28.05
CA ARG A 251 27.19 25.12 -29.50
C ARG A 251 26.30 24.13 -30.26
N GLN A 252 25.51 24.67 -31.20
CA GLN A 252 24.75 23.99 -32.28
C GLN A 252 23.62 23.08 -31.76
N TYR A 253 22.38 23.53 -31.63
CA TYR A 253 21.48 24.05 -32.67
C TYR A 253 20.52 25.13 -32.14
#